data_AF-A0A520ZLQ2-F1
#
_entry.id   AF-A0A520ZLQ2-F1
#
_cell.length_a   1.000
_cell.length_b   1.000
_cell.length_c   1.000
_cell.angle_alpha   90.00
_cell.angle_beta   90.00
_cell.angle_gamma   90.00
#
_symmetry.space_group_name_H-M   'P 1'
#
loop_
_entity.id
_entity.type
_entity.pdbx_description
1 polymer ?
#
loop_
_entity_poly.entity_id
_entity_poly.type
_entity_poly.pdbx_seq_one_letter_code
_entity_poly.pdbx_strand_id
1 'polypeptide(L)'
;RLNHAYRALLAVEAELVANVAESDIRLLDTAAALREMQRAWIPYRDAACWYEYTTWGGGTGGGPGNAECLMRLTGQKALELEARLKERGE
;
A
#
# COMPACT_ATOMS: atom_id res chain seq x y z
N ARG A 1 -2.64 -10.94 -3.46
CA ARG A 1 -3.11 -9.72 -4.17
C ARG A 1 -2.23 -8.52 -3.82
N LEU A 2 -2.35 -7.92 -2.62
CA LEU A 2 -1.57 -6.73 -2.23
C LEU A 2 -0.07 -6.83 -2.53
N ASN A 3 0.64 -7.83 -1.98
CA ASN A 3 2.09 -7.96 -2.20
C ASN A 3 2.46 -8.21 -3.67
N HIS A 4 1.58 -8.85 -4.44
CA HIS A 4 1.79 -9.07 -5.86
C HIS A 4 1.68 -7.76 -6.63
N ALA A 5 0.59 -7.01 -6.43
CA ALA A 5 0.36 -5.70 -7.04
C ALA A 5 1.45 -4.69 -6.66
N TYR A 6 1.84 -4.66 -5.38
CA TYR A 6 2.95 -3.81 -4.91
C TYR A 6 4.26 -4.11 -5.64
N ARG A 7 4.66 -5.40 -5.74
CA ARG A 7 5.92 -5.78 -6.41
C ARG A 7 5.88 -5.47 -7.90
N ALA A 8 4.76 -5.73 -8.55
CA ALA A 8 4.58 -5.43 -9.97
C ALA A 8 4.67 -3.92 -10.24
N LEU A 9 3.93 -3.10 -9.46
CA LEU A 9 3.99 -1.65 -9.59
C LEU A 9 5.37 -1.09 -9.25
N LEU A 10 6.03 -1.62 -8.22
CA LEU A 10 7.39 -1.20 -7.87
C LEU A 10 8.39 -1.49 -8.99
N ALA A 11 8.25 -2.61 -9.70
CA ALA A 11 9.09 -2.92 -10.86
C ALA A 11 8.88 -1.90 -11.98
N VAL A 12 7.63 -1.55 -12.30
CA VAL A 12 7.29 -0.56 -13.33
C VAL A 12 7.84 0.83 -12.97
N GLU A 13 7.64 1.29 -11.74
CA GLU A 13 8.15 2.59 -11.29
C GLU A 13 9.69 2.62 -11.28
N ALA A 14 10.34 1.51 -10.91
CA ALA A 14 11.81 1.42 -10.94
C ALA A 14 12.37 1.45 -12.37
N GLU A 15 11.70 0.79 -13.32
CA GLU A 15 12.06 0.82 -14.73
C GLU A 15 11.92 2.23 -15.33
N LEU A 16 10.83 2.93 -15.02
CA LEU A 16 10.62 4.32 -15.42
C LEU A 16 11.77 5.22 -14.96
N VAL A 17 12.16 5.11 -13.69
CA VAL A 17 13.28 5.88 -13.12
C VAL A 17 14.61 5.51 -13.77
N ALA A 18 14.85 4.22 -14.02
CA ALA A 18 16.08 3.75 -14.65
C ALA A 18 16.22 4.25 -16.11
N ASN A 19 15.14 4.26 -16.88
CA ASN A 19 15.15 4.65 -18.30
C ASN A 19 15.56 6.11 -18.54
N VAL A 20 15.40 6.98 -17.54
CA VAL A 20 15.73 8.41 -17.65
C VAL A 20 16.94 8.80 -16.79
N ALA A 21 17.58 7.85 -16.11
CA ALA A 21 18.67 8.12 -15.16
C ALA A 21 19.91 8.79 -15.79
N GLU A 22 20.16 8.50 -17.07
CA GLU A 22 21.28 9.07 -17.84
C GLU A 22 20.86 10.26 -18.72
N SER A 23 19.59 10.69 -18.62
CA SER A 23 19.05 11.81 -19.41
C SER A 23 19.04 13.12 -18.59
N ASP A 24 18.98 14.26 -19.29
CA ASP A 24 18.79 15.57 -18.64
C ASP A 24 17.37 15.78 -18.06
N ILE A 25 16.50 14.75 -18.13
CA ILE A 25 15.14 14.80 -17.59
C ILE A 25 15.20 14.69 -16.07
N ARG A 26 14.71 15.73 -15.38
CA ARG A 26 14.54 15.70 -13.93
C ARG A 26 13.24 14.98 -13.56
N LEU A 27 13.33 13.66 -13.40
CA LEU A 27 12.24 12.84 -12.85
C LEU A 27 12.35 12.71 -11.33
N LEU A 28 11.22 12.68 -10.62
CA LEU A 28 11.17 12.32 -9.20
C LEU A 28 11.32 10.81 -9.04
N ASP A 29 11.98 10.34 -7.98
CA ASP A 29 12.10 8.90 -7.70
C ASP A 29 10.77 8.31 -7.22
N THR A 30 9.93 7.91 -8.18
CA THR A 30 8.60 7.35 -7.92
C THR A 30 8.66 5.98 -7.25
N ALA A 31 9.71 5.19 -7.51
CA ALA A 31 9.91 3.89 -6.88
C ALA A 31 10.22 4.03 -5.39
N ALA A 32 11.07 4.99 -5.00
CA ALA A 32 11.31 5.32 -3.61
C ALA A 32 10.04 5.86 -2.94
N ALA A 33 9.32 6.76 -3.60
CA ALA A 33 8.07 7.31 -3.05
C ALA A 33 7.01 6.22 -2.80
N LEU A 34 6.83 5.28 -3.73
CA LEU A 34 5.92 4.14 -3.58
C LEU A 34 6.31 3.25 -2.39
N ARG A 35 7.61 2.96 -2.25
CA ARG A 35 8.13 2.15 -1.14
C ARG A 35 7.86 2.82 0.20
N GLU A 36 8.15 4.10 0.32
CA GLU A 36 7.94 4.85 1.56
C GLU A 36 6.46 4.98 1.91
N MET A 37 5.59 5.21 0.92
CA MET A 37 4.14 5.19 1.13
C MET A 37 3.67 3.83 1.66
N GLN A 38 4.12 2.72 1.06
CA GLN A 38 3.72 1.38 1.50
C GLN A 38 4.22 1.06 2.92
N ARG A 39 5.42 1.52 3.26
CA ARG A 39 5.97 1.39 4.62
C ARG A 39 5.20 2.21 5.64
N ALA A 40 4.81 3.44 5.30
CA ALA A 40 4.00 4.30 6.16
C ALA A 40 2.56 3.80 6.32
N TRP A 41 2.03 3.10 5.31
CA TRP A 41 0.68 2.54 5.36
C TRP A 41 0.53 1.39 6.39
N ILE A 42 1.57 0.57 6.60
CA ILE A 42 1.52 -0.54 7.56
C ILE A 42 1.24 -0.06 9.00
N PRO A 43 2.01 0.86 9.60
CA PRO A 43 1.73 1.34 10.95
C PRO A 43 0.40 2.11 11.02
N TYR A 44 -0.03 2.79 9.95
CA TYR A 44 -1.38 3.35 9.88
C TYR A 44 -2.46 2.27 10.00
N ARG A 45 -2.37 1.19 9.20
CA ARG A 45 -3.32 0.07 9.26
C ARG A 45 -3.35 -0.53 10.67
N ASP A 46 -2.19 -0.78 11.23
CA ASP A 46 -2.07 -1.46 12.53
C ASP A 46 -2.64 -0.56 13.64
N ALA A 47 -2.37 0.75 13.62
CA ALA A 47 -2.93 1.71 14.57
C ALA A 47 -4.45 1.87 14.39
N ALA A 48 -4.95 1.95 13.16
CA ALA A 48 -6.37 2.05 12.86
C ALA A 48 -7.14 0.81 13.35
N CYS A 49 -6.61 -0.39 13.11
CA CYS A 49 -7.26 -1.62 13.54
C CYS A 49 -7.09 -1.90 15.04
N TRP A 50 -6.03 -1.38 15.66
CA TRP A 50 -5.95 -1.34 17.11
C TRP A 50 -7.02 -0.43 17.71
N TYR A 51 -7.22 0.76 17.15
CA TYR A 51 -8.33 1.63 17.58
C TYR A 51 -9.67 0.92 17.45
N GLU A 52 -9.94 0.27 16.31
CA GLU A 52 -11.17 -0.52 16.12
C GLU A 52 -11.34 -1.58 17.22
N TYR A 53 -10.29 -2.34 17.54
CA TYR A 53 -10.35 -3.30 18.66
C TYR A 53 -10.85 -2.66 19.98
N THR A 54 -10.44 -1.43 20.26
CA THR A 54 -10.84 -0.72 21.49
C THR A 54 -12.31 -0.27 21.49
N THR A 55 -12.93 -0.04 20.32
CA THR A 55 -14.35 0.36 20.24
C THR A 55 -15.29 -0.77 20.68
N TRP A 56 -14.82 -2.02 20.61
CA TRP A 56 -15.51 -3.22 21.06
C TRP A 56 -15.18 -3.63 22.50
N GLY A 57 -14.46 -2.79 23.26
CA GLY A 57 -14.15 -3.02 24.67
C GLY A 57 -13.14 -4.15 24.93
N GLY A 58 -12.43 -4.63 23.91
CA GLY A 58 -11.35 -5.63 24.01
C GLY A 58 -11.77 -7.06 24.41
N GLY A 59 -13.08 -7.32 24.58
CA GLY A 59 -13.61 -8.65 24.86
C GLY A 59 -13.79 -9.51 23.60
N THR A 60 -14.79 -10.39 23.61
CA THR A 60 -15.13 -11.26 22.48
C THR A 60 -15.50 -10.50 21.19
N GLY A 61 -15.90 -9.22 21.29
CA GLY A 61 -16.12 -8.35 20.13
C GLY A 61 -14.84 -7.75 19.54
N GLY A 62 -13.77 -7.59 20.34
CA GLY A 62 -12.53 -6.93 19.91
C GLY A 62 -11.79 -7.69 18.82
N GLY A 63 -11.65 -9.00 18.98
CA GLY A 63 -10.99 -9.87 17.99
C GLY A 63 -11.64 -9.77 16.60
N PRO A 64 -12.96 -10.01 16.48
CA PRO A 64 -13.69 -9.83 15.24
C PRO A 64 -13.60 -8.42 14.65
N GLY A 65 -13.74 -7.36 15.47
CA GLY A 65 -13.62 -5.97 15.00
C GLY A 65 -12.23 -5.66 14.42
N ASN A 66 -11.17 -6.12 15.08
CA ASN A 66 -9.81 -5.99 14.56
C ASN A 66 -9.61 -6.77 13.24
N ALA A 67 -10.10 -8.01 13.17
CA ALA A 67 -9.97 -8.85 12.00
C ALA A 67 -10.73 -8.28 10.79
N GLU A 68 -11.94 -7.74 10.99
CA GLU A 68 -12.71 -7.04 9.97
C GLU A 68 -11.93 -5.84 9.43
N CYS A 69 -11.40 -5.00 10.33
CA CYS A 69 -10.61 -3.83 9.94
C CYS A 69 -9.39 -4.22 9.11
N LEU A 70 -8.64 -5.24 9.54
CA LEU A 70 -7.47 -5.73 8.84
C LEU A 70 -7.82 -6.22 7.44
N MET A 71 -8.92 -6.99 7.32
CA MET A 71 -9.41 -7.48 6.04
C MET A 71 -9.78 -6.32 5.11
N ARG A 72 -10.58 -5.37 5.61
CA ARG A 72 -11.08 -4.23 4.83
C ARG A 72 -9.95 -3.32 4.35
N LEU A 73 -9.05 -2.88 5.24
CA LEU A 73 -7.94 -1.99 4.87
C LEU A 73 -6.94 -2.68 3.94
N THR A 74 -6.64 -3.97 4.16
CA THR A 74 -5.76 -4.73 3.27
C THR A 74 -6.39 -4.92 1.89
N GLY A 75 -7.70 -5.17 1.83
CA GLY A 75 -8.45 -5.28 0.58
C GLY A 75 -8.47 -3.96 -0.20
N GLN A 76 -8.79 -2.86 0.47
CA GLN A 76 -8.75 -1.51 -0.12
C GLN A 76 -7.36 -1.20 -0.67
N LYS A 77 -6.30 -1.49 0.09
CA LYS A 77 -4.92 -1.24 -0.37
C LYS A 77 -4.54 -2.08 -1.57
N ALA A 78 -5.00 -3.33 -1.63
CA ALA A 78 -4.77 -4.18 -2.80
C ALA A 78 -5.42 -3.57 -4.06
N LEU A 79 -6.67 -3.12 -3.96
CA LEU A 79 -7.40 -2.51 -5.08
C LEU A 79 -6.75 -1.19 -5.54
N GLU A 80 -6.30 -0.35 -4.60
CA GLU A 80 -5.57 0.89 -4.93
C GLU A 80 -4.30 0.60 -5.75
N LEU A 81 -3.49 -0.38 -5.31
CA LEU A 81 -2.26 -0.75 -5.99
C LEU A 81 -2.53 -1.40 -7.35
N GLU A 82 -3.57 -2.24 -7.46
CA GLU A 82 -4.01 -2.84 -8.73
C GLU A 82 -4.49 -1.76 -9.72
N ALA A 83 -5.25 -0.77 -9.25
CA ALA A 83 -5.71 0.35 -10.07
C ALA A 83 -4.53 1.19 -10.59
N ARG A 84 -3.59 1.56 -9.70
CA ARG A 84 -2.40 2.32 -10.10
C ARG A 84 -1.51 1.54 -11.07
N LEU A 85 -1.38 0.22 -10.89
CA LEU A 85 -0.66 -0.63 -11.83
C LEU A 85 -1.32 -0.63 -13.22
N LYS A 86 -2.65 -0.69 -13.29
CA LYS A 86 -3.39 -0.59 -14.54
C LYS A 86 -3.14 0.74 -15.24
N GLU A 87 -3.21 1.85 -14.51
CA GLU A 87 -2.92 3.21 -15.03
C GLU A 87 -1.50 3.36 -15.60
N ARG A 88 -0.53 2.55 -15.15
CA ARG A 88 0.84 2.55 -15.69
C ARG A 88 1.03 1.67 -16.91
N GLY A 89 0.13 0.70 -17.13
CA GLY A 89 0.18 -0.24 -18.25
C GLY A 89 -0.73 0.13 -19.42
N GLU A 90 -1.58 1.14 -19.27
CA GLU A 90 -2.31 1.82 -20.36
C GLU A 90 -1.41 2.84 -21.06
#